data_AF-A0A1D7USP3-F1
#
_entry.id   AF-A0A1D7USP3-F1
#
_cell.length_a   1.000
_cell.length_b   1.000
_cell.length_c   1.000
_cell.angle_alpha   90.00
_cell.angle_beta   90.00
_cell.angle_gamma   90.00
#
_symmetry.space_group_name_H-M   'P 1'
#
loop_
_entity.id
_entity.type
_entity.pdbx_description
1 polymer ?
#
loop_
_entity_poly.entity_id
_entity_poly.type
_entity_poly.pdbx_seq_one_letter_code
_entity_poly.pdbx_strand_id
1 'polypeptide(L)'
;MKLKNLLRKSKEFRRIKWFVVLIFFVFSFSLFSQKNPKEPILPSEPTINGDSRNSRGEAGKQSGSGVDEKGEKKIKVIFCDGREVEGFWKNAPNEFKFKHKKSNITYSKALKLEEVSKIKIVTWKLKASNPRKEGTPYRAEPYQIQMFSFSGESFLKEPLETGEIQQISFNNQFGDATLFLYWNDLQYENGQWFSGLKSFSGEFRSDCHPDVIREIHFPAVN
;
A
#
# COMPACT_ATOMS: atom_id res chain seq x y z
N MET A 1 0.36 -50.03 -62.84
CA MET A 1 -0.70 -50.37 -61.85
C MET A 1 -0.41 -49.76 -60.47
N LYS A 2 -0.22 -48.43 -60.33
CA LYS A 2 0.13 -47.78 -59.04
C LYS A 2 -0.52 -46.40 -58.75
N LEU A 3 -1.38 -45.87 -59.63
CA LEU A 3 -1.99 -44.54 -59.41
C LEU A 3 -3.36 -44.58 -58.68
N LYS A 4 -4.10 -45.69 -58.78
CA LYS A 4 -5.46 -45.81 -58.19
C LYS A 4 -5.47 -45.95 -56.66
N ASN A 5 -4.35 -46.35 -56.04
CA ASN A 5 -4.27 -46.58 -54.59
C ASN A 5 -3.97 -45.31 -53.77
N LEU A 6 -3.43 -44.25 -54.38
CA LEU A 6 -3.14 -43.00 -53.67
C LEU A 6 -4.39 -42.10 -53.54
N LEU A 7 -5.26 -42.09 -54.54
CA LEU A 7 -6.52 -41.34 -54.53
C LEU A 7 -7.58 -41.92 -53.58
N ARG A 8 -7.49 -43.20 -53.22
CA ARG A 8 -8.41 -43.85 -52.28
C ARG A 8 -8.10 -43.47 -50.82
N LYS A 9 -6.82 -43.30 -50.47
CA LYS A 9 -6.38 -42.90 -49.11
C LYS A 9 -6.74 -41.46 -48.74
N SER A 10 -6.82 -40.53 -49.70
CA SER A 10 -7.13 -39.12 -49.39
C SER A 10 -8.62 -38.86 -49.13
N LYS A 11 -9.53 -39.67 -49.70
CA LYS A 11 -10.98 -39.56 -49.46
C LYS A 11 -11.39 -40.06 -48.07
N GLU A 12 -10.72 -41.09 -47.54
CA GLU A 12 -11.03 -41.59 -46.18
C GLU A 12 -10.55 -40.63 -45.08
N PHE A 13 -9.38 -40.00 -45.25
CA PHE A 13 -8.87 -39.02 -44.29
C PHE A 13 -9.76 -37.75 -44.19
N ARG A 14 -10.46 -37.39 -45.26
CA ARG A 14 -11.36 -36.22 -45.27
C ARG A 14 -12.70 -36.50 -44.58
N ARG A 15 -13.21 -37.74 -44.63
CA ARG A 15 -14.44 -38.16 -43.93
C ARG A 15 -14.24 -38.26 -42.41
N ILE A 16 -13.08 -38.72 -41.96
CA ILE A 16 -12.77 -38.85 -40.52
C ILE A 16 -12.68 -37.47 -39.85
N LYS A 17 -12.09 -36.46 -40.50
CA LYS A 17 -12.03 -35.09 -39.95
C LYS A 17 -13.42 -34.44 -39.80
N TRP A 18 -14.35 -34.72 -40.71
CA TRP A 18 -15.73 -34.22 -40.60
C TRP A 18 -16.53 -34.93 -39.50
N PHE A 19 -16.31 -36.23 -39.30
CA PHE A 19 -16.95 -36.99 -38.21
C PHE A 19 -16.50 -36.52 -36.82
N VAL A 20 -15.22 -36.18 -36.65
CA VAL A 20 -14.68 -35.67 -35.37
C VAL A 20 -15.24 -34.28 -35.04
N VAL A 21 -15.44 -33.39 -36.03
CA VAL A 21 -16.07 -32.09 -35.81
C VAL A 21 -17.55 -32.22 -35.44
N LEU A 22 -18.25 -33.21 -36.03
CA LEU A 22 -19.67 -33.44 -35.73
C LEU A 22 -19.88 -34.01 -34.32
N ILE A 23 -18.97 -34.86 -33.82
CA ILE A 23 -19.02 -35.36 -32.44
C ILE A 23 -18.74 -34.25 -31.41
N PHE A 24 -17.88 -33.28 -31.73
CA PHE A 24 -17.60 -32.14 -30.83
C PHE A 24 -18.81 -31.20 -30.68
N PHE A 25 -19.66 -31.08 -31.70
CA PHE A 25 -20.87 -30.24 -31.64
C PHE A 25 -22.01 -30.88 -30.83
N VAL A 26 -22.12 -32.21 -30.78
CA VAL A 26 -23.20 -32.90 -30.05
C VAL A 26 -22.94 -32.92 -28.53
N PHE A 27 -21.68 -32.82 -28.08
CA PHE A 27 -21.34 -32.77 -26.65
C PHE A 27 -21.46 -31.39 -26.00
N SER A 28 -21.73 -30.31 -26.76
CA SER A 28 -21.88 -28.96 -26.19
C SER A 28 -23.30 -28.63 -25.68
N PHE A 29 -24.27 -29.54 -25.81
CA PHE A 29 -25.68 -29.29 -25.42
C PHE A 29 -26.21 -30.28 -24.36
N SER A 30 -25.42 -30.55 -23.32
CA SER A 30 -25.98 -31.05 -22.05
C SER A 30 -26.01 -29.94 -21.01
N LEU A 31 -26.77 -28.87 -21.31
CA LEU A 31 -27.26 -27.97 -20.26
C LEU A 31 -28.37 -28.73 -19.52
N PHE A 32 -27.96 -29.43 -18.47
CA PHE A 32 -28.86 -29.91 -17.43
C PHE A 32 -29.78 -28.76 -17.02
N SER A 33 -31.09 -29.01 -17.06
CA SER A 33 -32.13 -28.15 -16.50
C SER A 33 -31.93 -28.07 -14.99
N GLN A 34 -31.06 -27.17 -14.53
CA GLN A 34 -30.97 -26.79 -13.13
C GLN A 34 -32.29 -26.10 -12.75
N LYS A 35 -33.06 -26.75 -11.87
CA LYS A 35 -34.17 -26.09 -11.18
C LYS A 35 -33.59 -24.86 -10.48
N ASN A 36 -34.13 -23.68 -10.77
CA ASN A 36 -33.79 -22.46 -10.04
C ASN A 36 -33.91 -22.73 -8.53
N PRO A 37 -32.91 -22.36 -7.71
CA PRO A 37 -33.00 -22.45 -6.27
C PRO A 37 -34.21 -21.66 -5.78
N LYS A 38 -34.97 -22.23 -4.84
CA LYS A 38 -36.06 -21.54 -4.15
C LYS A 38 -35.47 -20.27 -3.51
N GLU A 39 -36.10 -19.11 -3.76
CA GLU A 39 -35.64 -17.86 -3.18
C GLU A 39 -35.48 -17.99 -1.66
N PRO A 40 -34.36 -17.52 -1.10
CA PRO A 40 -34.14 -17.60 0.34
C PRO A 40 -35.20 -16.75 1.04
N ILE A 41 -36.00 -17.41 1.87
CA ILE A 41 -36.87 -16.73 2.82
C ILE A 41 -35.94 -15.94 3.75
N LEU A 42 -36.03 -14.61 3.72
CA LEU A 42 -35.31 -13.76 4.66
C LEU A 42 -35.66 -14.19 6.09
N PRO A 43 -34.67 -14.41 6.97
CA PRO A 43 -34.98 -14.66 8.38
C PRO A 43 -35.71 -13.42 8.91
N SER A 44 -36.98 -13.60 9.30
CA SER A 44 -37.68 -12.59 10.08
C SER A 44 -36.90 -12.36 11.37
N GLU A 45 -36.61 -11.10 11.70
CA GLU A 45 -35.97 -10.74 12.96
C GLU A 45 -36.75 -11.38 14.12
N PRO A 46 -36.07 -12.06 15.06
CA PRO A 46 -36.73 -12.43 16.29
C PRO A 46 -37.15 -11.15 16.98
N THR A 47 -38.46 -10.98 17.23
CA THR A 47 -38.96 -10.00 18.19
C THR A 47 -38.28 -10.32 19.53
N ILE A 48 -37.23 -9.57 19.86
CA ILE A 48 -36.59 -9.62 21.18
C ILE A 48 -37.58 -8.96 22.13
N ASN A 49 -38.48 -9.77 22.67
CA ASN A 49 -39.12 -9.46 23.94
C ASN A 49 -37.99 -9.26 24.95
N GLY A 50 -37.93 -8.04 25.49
CA GLY A 50 -36.87 -7.61 26.38
C GLY A 50 -36.76 -8.54 27.57
N ASP A 51 -35.55 -9.05 27.78
CA ASP A 51 -35.13 -9.41 29.12
C ASP A 51 -33.69 -8.96 29.37
N SER A 52 -33.61 -8.13 30.39
CA SER A 52 -32.42 -7.56 30.97
C SER A 52 -31.54 -8.66 31.56
N ARG A 53 -30.27 -8.75 31.12
CA ARG A 53 -29.07 -8.79 31.99
C ARG A 53 -27.83 -9.26 31.21
N ASN A 54 -26.78 -8.45 31.33
CA ASN A 54 -25.37 -8.77 31.15
C ASN A 54 -24.88 -9.12 29.74
N SER A 55 -24.25 -8.14 29.08
CA SER A 55 -23.09 -8.35 28.20
C SER A 55 -22.30 -7.05 28.09
N ARG A 56 -21.24 -6.96 28.91
CA ARG A 56 -20.14 -5.99 28.77
C ARG A 56 -19.25 -6.49 27.64
N GLY A 57 -19.21 -5.74 26.54
CA GLY A 57 -18.41 -6.05 25.36
C GLY A 57 -19.12 -5.56 24.12
N GLU A 58 -19.09 -4.24 23.89
CA GLU A 58 -19.43 -3.67 22.60
C GLU A 58 -18.51 -4.27 21.55
N ALA A 59 -19.04 -5.20 20.75
CA ALA A 59 -18.52 -5.47 19.44
C ALA A 59 -18.82 -4.22 18.59
N GLY A 60 -17.92 -3.25 18.64
CA GLY A 60 -17.91 -2.13 17.71
C GLY A 60 -17.93 -2.71 16.30
N LYS A 61 -19.07 -2.57 15.63
CA LYS A 61 -19.18 -2.73 14.19
C LYS A 61 -18.14 -1.81 13.57
N GLN A 62 -17.02 -2.36 13.13
CA GLN A 62 -16.10 -1.69 12.21
C GLN A 62 -16.84 -1.51 10.88
N SER A 63 -17.71 -0.50 10.85
CA SER A 63 -18.37 -0.02 9.65
C SER A 63 -17.36 0.85 8.89
N GLY A 64 -16.70 0.25 7.90
CA GLY A 64 -16.36 0.77 6.56
C GLY A 64 -15.83 2.20 6.31
N SER A 65 -15.64 3.06 7.30
CA SER A 65 -15.40 4.50 7.07
C SER A 65 -13.91 4.88 6.93
N GLY A 66 -12.97 4.00 7.32
CA GLY A 66 -11.54 4.34 7.32
C GLY A 66 -11.14 5.47 8.29
N VAL A 67 -12.08 5.90 9.13
CA VAL A 67 -11.95 6.99 10.11
C VAL A 67 -12.55 6.51 11.43
N ASP A 68 -11.91 6.81 12.56
CA ASP A 68 -12.45 6.49 13.89
C ASP A 68 -13.49 7.52 14.38
N GLU A 69 -14.11 7.29 15.54
CA GLU A 69 -15.10 8.19 16.16
C GLU A 69 -14.56 9.61 16.45
N LYS A 70 -13.22 9.80 16.42
CA LYS A 70 -12.52 11.06 16.66
C LYS A 70 -12.06 11.74 15.39
N GLY A 71 -12.34 11.18 14.21
CA GLY A 71 -11.88 11.74 12.93
C GLY A 71 -10.45 11.34 12.55
N GLU A 72 -9.83 10.40 13.27
CA GLU A 72 -8.47 9.92 13.01
C GLU A 72 -8.46 8.94 11.84
N LYS A 73 -7.52 9.12 10.91
CA LYS A 73 -7.46 8.33 9.68
C LYS A 73 -6.75 7.00 9.92
N LYS A 74 -7.38 5.88 9.53
CA LYS A 74 -6.74 4.56 9.57
C LYS A 74 -5.58 4.54 8.57
N ILE A 75 -4.42 4.06 9.00
CA ILE A 75 -3.21 3.92 8.18
C ILE A 75 -2.52 2.58 8.44
N LYS A 76 -1.77 2.14 7.43
CA LYS A 76 -0.80 1.06 7.53
C LYS A 76 0.59 1.62 7.32
N VAL A 77 1.46 1.47 8.31
CA VAL A 77 2.83 1.98 8.31
C VAL A 77 3.78 0.84 7.98
N ILE A 78 4.75 1.10 7.10
CA ILE A 78 5.80 0.15 6.72
C ILE A 78 7.15 0.72 7.13
N PHE A 79 7.87 -0.02 7.95
CA PHE A 79 9.22 0.31 8.41
C PHE A 79 10.28 -0.05 7.35
N CYS A 80 11.49 0.48 7.50
CA CYS A 80 12.58 0.25 6.55
C CYS A 80 13.02 -1.22 6.44
N ASP A 81 12.85 -1.99 7.51
CA ASP A 81 13.08 -3.44 7.53
C ASP A 81 11.89 -4.26 7.00
N GLY A 82 10.78 -3.63 6.64
CA GLY A 82 9.59 -4.26 6.09
C GLY A 82 8.54 -4.66 7.12
N ARG A 83 8.75 -4.41 8.42
CA ARG A 83 7.67 -4.58 9.41
C ARG A 83 6.50 -3.67 9.10
N GLU A 84 5.30 -4.17 9.35
CA GLU A 84 4.05 -3.46 9.07
C GLU A 84 3.24 -3.30 10.34
N VAL A 85 2.66 -2.11 10.56
CA VAL A 85 1.80 -1.84 11.72
C VAL A 85 0.58 -1.04 11.26
N GLU A 86 -0.61 -1.50 11.66
CA GLU A 86 -1.88 -0.81 11.40
C GLU A 86 -2.38 -0.06 12.63
N GLY A 87 -2.98 1.10 12.41
CA GLY A 87 -3.54 1.94 13.46
C GLY A 87 -4.11 3.23 12.89
N PHE A 88 -4.22 4.25 13.73
CA PHE A 88 -4.79 5.55 13.40
C PHE A 88 -3.73 6.65 13.49
N TRP A 89 -3.71 7.53 12.50
CA TRP A 89 -2.86 8.71 12.50
C TRP A 89 -3.58 9.87 13.21
N LYS A 90 -3.10 10.18 14.41
CA LYS A 90 -3.55 11.32 15.22
C LYS A 90 -3.05 12.63 14.64
N ASN A 91 -3.95 13.61 14.54
CA ASN A 91 -3.65 14.97 14.06
C ASN A 91 -2.95 14.98 12.69
N ALA A 92 -3.40 14.13 11.76
CA ALA A 92 -2.89 14.12 10.40
C ALA A 92 -3.16 15.47 9.70
N PRO A 93 -2.23 15.96 8.85
CA PRO A 93 -2.46 17.20 8.10
C PRO A 93 -3.58 17.00 7.08
N ASN A 94 -4.47 17.99 6.95
CA ASN A 94 -5.61 17.91 6.03
C ASN A 94 -5.20 17.90 4.55
N GLU A 95 -4.10 18.58 4.22
CA GLU A 95 -3.59 18.70 2.86
C GLU A 95 -2.06 18.80 2.84
N PHE A 96 -1.48 18.37 1.72
CA PHE A 96 -0.06 18.52 1.42
C PHE A 96 0.11 19.52 0.28
N LYS A 97 0.90 20.57 0.52
CA LYS A 97 1.24 21.56 -0.51
C LYS A 97 2.54 21.16 -1.20
N PHE A 98 2.54 21.24 -2.52
CA PHE A 98 3.67 20.93 -3.39
C PHE A 98 4.00 22.17 -4.20
N LYS A 99 5.25 22.60 -4.16
CA LYS A 99 5.78 23.62 -5.07
C LYS A 99 6.74 22.93 -6.01
N HIS A 100 6.53 23.09 -7.32
CA HIS A 100 7.49 22.62 -8.32
C HIS A 100 7.82 23.75 -9.29
N LYS A 101 9.10 23.85 -9.67
CA LYS A 101 9.59 24.86 -10.60
C LYS A 101 9.74 24.22 -11.98
N LYS A 102 9.02 24.73 -12.98
CA LYS A 102 9.15 24.31 -14.39
C LYS A 102 9.34 25.56 -15.25
N SER A 103 10.44 25.63 -15.99
CA SER A 103 10.75 26.75 -16.89
C SER A 103 10.71 28.13 -16.19
N ASN A 104 11.29 28.23 -14.99
CA ASN A 104 11.26 29.42 -14.13
C ASN A 104 9.88 29.85 -13.60
N ILE A 105 8.82 29.07 -13.82
CA ILE A 105 7.50 29.27 -13.23
C ILE A 105 7.33 28.31 -12.05
N THR A 106 6.91 28.84 -10.90
CA THR A 106 6.62 28.05 -9.71
C THR A 106 5.13 27.71 -9.68
N TYR A 107 4.82 26.43 -9.81
CA TYR A 107 3.48 25.90 -9.72
C TYR A 107 3.24 25.37 -8.31
N SER A 108 2.08 25.67 -7.74
CA SER A 108 1.64 25.17 -6.44
C SER A 108 0.43 24.26 -6.62
N LYS A 109 0.51 23.02 -6.16
CA LYS A 109 -0.62 22.08 -6.08
C LYS A 109 -0.85 21.73 -4.62
N ALA A 110 -2.10 21.68 -4.18
CA ALA A 110 -2.47 21.11 -2.89
C ALA A 110 -3.12 19.75 -3.17
N LEU A 111 -2.67 18.71 -2.46
CA LEU A 111 -3.27 17.37 -2.49
C LEU A 111 -3.91 17.14 -1.14
N LYS A 112 -5.21 16.86 -1.11
CA LYS A 112 -5.88 16.60 0.16
C LYS A 112 -5.50 15.22 0.68
N LEU A 113 -5.44 15.06 2.00
CA LEU A 113 -5.14 13.76 2.62
C LEU A 113 -6.13 12.67 2.20
N GLU A 114 -7.40 13.02 1.96
CA GLU A 114 -8.44 12.12 1.45
C GLU A 114 -8.10 11.51 0.07
N GLU A 115 -7.34 12.23 -0.75
CA GLU A 115 -6.95 11.80 -2.10
C GLU A 115 -5.66 10.97 -2.10
N VAL A 116 -4.90 10.96 -1.00
CA VAL A 116 -3.61 10.27 -0.87
C VAL A 116 -3.84 8.79 -0.56
N SER A 117 -3.30 7.92 -1.41
CA SER A 117 -3.28 6.47 -1.22
C SER A 117 -1.99 5.99 -0.52
N LYS A 118 -0.86 6.65 -0.80
CA LYS A 118 0.44 6.26 -0.24
C LYS A 118 1.40 7.44 -0.14
N ILE A 119 2.12 7.52 0.99
CA ILE A 119 3.29 8.38 1.17
C ILE A 119 4.51 7.47 1.27
N LYS A 120 5.55 7.76 0.50
CA LYS A 120 6.81 6.99 0.47
C LYS A 120 7.98 7.93 0.61
N ILE A 121 8.89 7.62 1.52
CA ILE A 121 10.17 8.30 1.60
C ILE A 121 11.15 7.62 0.64
N VAL A 122 11.68 8.41 -0.29
CA VAL A 122 12.60 7.95 -1.36
C VAL A 122 14.05 8.14 -0.94
N THR A 123 14.38 9.31 -0.38
CA THR A 123 15.72 9.63 0.09
C THR A 123 15.69 10.42 1.38
N TRP A 124 16.78 10.31 2.15
CA TRP A 124 17.06 11.09 3.34
C TRP A 124 18.32 11.91 3.15
N LYS A 125 18.28 13.18 3.57
CA LYS A 125 19.44 14.07 3.59
C LYS A 125 20.16 13.93 4.93
N LEU A 126 21.46 13.70 4.86
CA LEU A 126 22.35 13.63 6.01
C LEU A 126 22.77 15.04 6.44
N LYS A 127 22.51 15.37 7.70
CA LYS A 127 22.98 16.59 8.37
C LYS A 127 24.03 16.20 9.40
N ALA A 128 25.29 16.53 9.11
CA ALA A 128 26.40 16.31 10.04
C ALA A 128 26.27 17.23 11.26
N SER A 129 26.58 16.69 12.44
CA SER A 129 26.82 17.44 13.66
C SER A 129 28.32 17.58 13.91
N ASN A 130 28.70 18.27 14.99
CA ASN A 130 30.10 18.43 15.38
C ASN A 130 30.79 17.06 15.56
N PRO A 131 31.97 16.84 14.94
CA PRO A 131 32.73 15.61 15.10
C PRO A 131 33.09 15.32 16.56
N ARG A 132 33.16 14.04 16.91
CA ARG A 132 33.55 13.52 18.22
C ARG A 132 34.73 12.57 18.07
N LYS A 133 35.36 12.19 19.19
CA LYS A 133 36.45 11.19 19.20
C LYS A 133 36.05 9.84 18.59
N GLU A 134 34.78 9.50 18.68
CA GLU A 134 34.23 8.25 18.17
C GLU A 134 33.87 8.33 16.67
N GLY A 135 33.72 9.54 16.11
CA GLY A 135 33.25 9.73 14.74
C GLY A 135 32.32 10.95 14.60
N THR A 136 31.65 11.05 13.46
CA THR A 136 30.75 12.17 13.13
C THR A 136 29.30 11.72 13.28
N PRO A 137 28.51 12.33 14.18
CA PRO A 137 27.07 12.07 14.26
C PRO A 137 26.35 12.71 13.08
N TYR A 138 25.43 11.98 12.47
CA TYR A 138 24.55 12.46 11.41
C TYR A 138 23.09 12.30 11.81
N ARG A 139 22.29 13.30 11.46
CA ARG A 139 20.83 13.19 11.42
C ARG A 139 20.38 12.98 9.98
N ALA A 140 19.67 11.90 9.70
CA ALA A 140 19.10 11.61 8.40
C ALA A 140 17.63 12.05 8.39
N GLU A 141 17.33 13.12 7.66
CA GLU A 141 15.98 13.70 7.57
C GLU A 141 15.35 13.38 6.21
N PRO A 142 14.02 13.10 6.15
CA PRO A 142 13.34 12.92 4.88
C PRO A 142 13.63 14.05 3.89
N TYR A 143 14.04 13.70 2.68
CA TYR A 143 14.30 14.66 1.61
C TYR A 143 13.30 14.46 0.46
N GLN A 144 13.44 13.42 -0.35
CA GLN A 144 12.46 13.17 -1.40
C GLN A 144 11.30 12.35 -0.86
N ILE A 145 10.11 12.95 -0.81
CA ILE A 145 8.86 12.31 -0.43
C ILE A 145 7.99 12.14 -1.68
N GLN A 146 7.65 10.90 -2.00
CA GLN A 146 6.75 10.58 -3.10
C GLN A 146 5.36 10.28 -2.54
N MET A 147 4.35 11.01 -3.03
CA MET A 147 2.95 10.79 -2.68
C MET A 147 2.21 10.25 -3.89
N PHE A 148 1.38 9.24 -3.67
CA PHE A 148 0.51 8.63 -4.67
C PHE A 148 -0.93 8.97 -4.32
N SER A 149 -1.72 9.33 -5.32
CA SER A 149 -3.16 9.50 -5.16
C SER A 149 -3.91 8.19 -5.40
N PHE A 150 -5.17 8.13 -4.97
CA PHE A 150 -6.07 7.04 -5.38
C PHE A 150 -6.38 7.05 -6.90
N SER A 151 -6.25 8.21 -7.56
CA SER A 151 -6.37 8.32 -9.03
C SER A 151 -5.16 7.78 -9.79
N GLY A 152 -4.09 7.37 -9.11
CA GLY A 152 -2.86 6.85 -9.72
C GLY A 152 -1.84 7.93 -10.11
N GLU A 153 -2.10 9.21 -9.79
CA GLU A 153 -1.10 10.27 -9.94
C GLU A 153 0.03 10.10 -8.92
N SER A 154 1.24 10.50 -9.28
CA SER A 154 2.38 10.52 -8.36
C SER A 154 3.02 11.91 -8.31
N PHE A 155 3.34 12.35 -7.09
CA PHE A 155 3.90 13.67 -6.81
C PHE A 155 5.20 13.49 -6.06
N LEU A 156 6.28 14.06 -6.59
CA LEU A 156 7.54 14.14 -5.87
C LEU A 156 7.61 15.49 -5.16
N LYS A 157 7.88 15.46 -3.86
CA LYS A 157 8.04 16.61 -3.00
C LYS A 157 9.44 16.61 -2.41
N GLU A 158 10.18 17.69 -2.62
CA GLU A 158 11.32 18.03 -1.77
C GLU A 158 10.77 18.80 -0.56
N PRO A 159 11.33 18.62 0.65
CA PRO A 159 10.78 19.20 1.85
C PRO A 159 10.98 20.71 1.78
N LEU A 160 10.00 21.48 2.25
CA LEU A 160 10.25 22.87 2.60
C LEU A 160 11.31 22.91 3.73
N GLU A 161 12.05 24.01 3.86
CA GLU A 161 13.13 24.17 4.86
C GLU A 161 12.72 23.82 6.30
N THR A 162 11.41 23.80 6.59
CA THR A 162 10.81 23.47 7.89
C THR A 162 10.55 21.98 8.16
N GLY A 163 11.05 21.06 7.34
CA GLY A 163 11.03 19.62 7.69
C GLY A 163 9.62 19.05 7.77
N GLU A 164 8.83 19.23 6.71
CA GLU A 164 7.47 18.68 6.66
C GLU A 164 7.48 17.15 6.77
N ILE A 165 6.87 16.64 7.86
CA ILE A 165 6.72 15.22 8.25
C ILE A 165 8.01 14.56 8.75
N GLN A 166 8.40 14.89 9.98
CA GLN A 166 9.50 14.22 10.71
C GLN A 166 9.01 13.02 11.54
N GLN A 167 7.77 13.06 11.99
CA GLN A 167 7.16 12.06 12.86
C GLN A 167 5.64 12.04 12.68
N ILE A 168 5.02 10.94 13.09
CA ILE A 168 3.57 10.82 13.19
C ILE A 168 3.18 10.37 14.60
N SER A 169 2.06 10.91 15.09
CA SER A 169 1.40 10.41 16.29
C SER A 169 0.48 9.27 15.87
N PHE A 170 0.70 8.11 16.44
CA PHE A 170 0.09 6.85 16.02
C PHE A 170 -0.62 6.19 17.20
N ASN A 171 -1.80 5.64 16.97
CA ASN A 171 -2.55 4.91 17.98
C ASN A 171 -3.01 3.55 17.44
N ASN A 172 -2.91 2.51 18.28
CA ASN A 172 -3.51 1.21 18.00
C ASN A 172 -4.02 0.55 19.30
N GLN A 173 -4.40 -0.73 19.22
CA GLN A 173 -4.88 -1.51 20.38
C GLN A 173 -3.87 -1.61 21.55
N PHE A 174 -2.58 -1.35 21.31
CA PHE A 174 -1.53 -1.37 22.32
C PHE A 174 -1.26 0.00 22.94
N GLY A 175 -1.91 1.06 22.45
CA GLY A 175 -1.82 2.42 22.98
C GLY A 175 -1.26 3.42 21.98
N ASP A 176 -0.64 4.47 22.53
CA ASP A 176 -0.11 5.60 21.77
C ASP A 176 1.40 5.46 21.55
N ALA A 177 1.83 5.76 20.32
CA ALA A 177 3.23 5.77 19.92
C ALA A 177 3.54 7.01 19.07
N THR A 178 4.80 7.45 19.11
CA THR A 178 5.34 8.40 18.13
C THR A 178 6.27 7.61 17.22
N LEU A 179 5.96 7.61 15.93
CA LEU A 179 6.76 6.93 14.92
C LEU A 179 7.55 7.97 14.12
N PHE A 180 8.82 7.69 13.87
CA PHE A 180 9.75 8.64 13.27
C PHE A 180 10.02 8.33 11.81
N LEU A 181 10.14 9.38 10.99
CA LEU A 181 10.59 9.34 9.60
C LEU A 181 12.06 9.74 9.47
N TYR A 182 12.68 10.24 10.54
CA TYR A 182 14.11 10.54 10.62
C TYR A 182 14.82 9.61 11.59
N TRP A 183 16.15 9.55 11.51
CA TRP A 183 16.98 8.91 12.53
C TRP A 183 18.31 9.63 12.73
N ASN A 184 19.01 9.25 13.79
CA ASN A 184 20.38 9.65 14.03
C ASN A 184 21.28 8.42 13.94
N ASP A 185 22.49 8.61 13.46
CA ASP A 185 23.48 7.54 13.37
C ASP A 185 24.89 8.13 13.52
N LEU A 186 25.86 7.29 13.88
CA LEU A 186 27.26 7.69 14.03
C LEU A 186 28.06 7.05 12.89
N GLN A 187 28.80 7.88 12.15
CA GLN A 187 29.79 7.40 11.19
C GLN A 187 31.18 7.43 11.82
N TYR A 188 31.80 6.27 11.95
CA TYR A 188 33.17 6.12 12.42
C TYR A 188 34.18 6.66 11.39
N GLU A 189 35.43 6.91 11.82
CA GLU A 189 36.51 7.38 10.94
C GLU A 189 36.81 6.42 9.77
N ASN A 190 36.56 5.12 9.97
CA ASN A 190 36.71 4.10 8.93
C ASN A 190 35.54 4.08 7.91
N GLY A 191 34.56 4.98 8.04
CA GLY A 191 33.40 5.08 7.17
C GLY A 191 32.28 4.07 7.46
N GLN A 192 32.39 3.26 8.51
CA GLN A 192 31.32 2.38 8.97
C GLN A 192 30.28 3.16 9.79
N TRP A 193 29.03 2.69 9.74
CA TRP A 193 27.93 3.26 10.50
C TRP A 193 27.63 2.42 11.75
N PHE A 194 27.31 3.06 12.87
CA PHE A 194 26.95 2.38 14.13
C PHE A 194 25.76 1.44 13.96
N SER A 195 24.76 1.86 13.17
CA SER A 195 23.60 1.03 12.83
C SER A 195 23.92 -0.24 12.01
N GLY A 196 25.15 -0.39 11.52
CA GLY A 196 25.51 -1.45 10.58
C GLY A 196 24.99 -1.21 9.15
N LEU A 197 24.45 -0.03 8.86
CA LEU A 197 24.11 0.36 7.50
C LEU A 197 25.35 0.37 6.59
N LYS A 198 25.13 0.17 5.29
CA LYS A 198 26.22 0.17 4.30
C LYS A 198 26.97 1.50 4.36
N SER A 199 28.29 1.41 4.23
CA SER A 199 29.13 2.59 4.07
C SER A 199 28.61 3.43 2.90
N PHE A 200 28.56 4.73 3.11
CA PHE A 200 27.95 5.68 2.20
C PHE A 200 28.77 6.96 2.20
N SER A 201 28.97 7.53 1.01
CA SER A 201 29.61 8.82 0.80
C SER A 201 28.68 9.72 -0.01
N GLY A 202 28.26 10.83 0.56
CA GLY A 202 27.38 11.80 -0.08
C GLY A 202 26.43 12.48 0.91
N GLU A 203 25.54 13.31 0.39
CA GLU A 203 24.54 14.02 1.21
C GLU A 203 23.21 13.26 1.32
N PHE A 204 22.88 12.39 0.35
CA PHE A 204 21.55 11.78 0.24
C PHE A 204 21.62 10.27 0.14
N ARG A 205 20.96 9.57 1.06
CA ARG A 205 20.90 8.10 1.06
C ARG A 205 19.47 7.59 0.87
N SER A 206 19.34 6.41 0.26
CA SER A 206 18.05 5.75 -0.02
C SER A 206 17.78 4.54 0.89
N ASP A 207 18.81 4.04 1.56
CA ASP A 207 18.68 3.07 2.65
C ASP A 207 18.46 3.81 3.98
N CYS A 208 17.90 3.10 4.96
CA CYS A 208 17.40 3.72 6.17
C CYS A 208 17.42 2.75 7.36
N HIS A 209 17.44 3.31 8.56
CA HIS A 209 17.46 2.55 9.81
C HIS A 209 16.20 1.67 9.96
N PRO A 210 16.30 0.42 10.45
CA PRO A 210 15.17 -0.51 10.56
C PRO A 210 13.91 0.07 11.19
N ASP A 211 14.03 0.83 12.28
CA ASP A 211 12.91 1.40 13.04
C ASP A 211 12.31 2.69 12.47
N VAL A 212 12.71 3.12 11.27
CA VAL A 212 12.20 4.33 10.63
C VAL A 212 11.08 3.98 9.67
N ILE A 213 10.06 4.84 9.62
CA ILE A 213 8.97 4.70 8.64
C ILE A 213 9.50 4.97 7.23
N ARG A 214 9.26 4.02 6.34
CA ARG A 214 9.53 4.14 4.91
C ARG A 214 8.28 4.51 4.12
N GLU A 215 7.15 3.90 4.47
CA GLU A 215 5.88 4.11 3.75
C GLU A 215 4.69 4.23 4.71
N ILE A 216 3.71 5.03 4.32
CA ILE A 216 2.41 5.17 4.99
C ILE A 216 1.35 4.93 3.92
N HIS A 217 0.51 3.93 4.12
CA HIS A 217 -0.55 3.54 3.20
C HIS A 217 -1.90 3.90 3.80
N PHE A 218 -2.79 4.42 2.97
CA PHE A 218 -4.15 4.78 3.33
C PHE A 218 -5.11 3.78 2.67
N PRO A 219 -6.04 3.19 3.44
CA PRO A 219 -7.07 2.35 2.86
C PRO A 219 -8.01 3.19 1.99
N ALA A 220 -8.48 2.61 0.89
CA ALA A 220 -9.57 3.20 0.12
C ALA A 220 -10.84 3.16 0.99
N VAL A 221 -11.57 4.28 1.01
CA VAL A 221 -12.91 4.33 1.60
C VAL A 221 -13.87 3.91 0.49
N ASN A 222 -14.57 2.79 0.69
CA ASN A 222 -15.59 2.29 -0.23
C ASN A 222 -16.96 2.87 0.11
#